data_AF-X1FH42-F1
#
_entry.id   AF-X1FH42-F1
#
_cell.length_a   1.000
_cell.length_b   1.000
_cell.length_c   1.000
_cell.angle_alpha   90.00
_cell.angle_beta   90.00
_cell.angle_gamma   90.00
#
_symmetry.space_group_name_H-M   'P 1'
#
loop_
_entity.id
_entity.type
_entity.pdbx_description
1 polymer ?
#
loop_
_entity_poly.entity_id
_entity_poly.type
_entity_poly.pdbx_seq_one_letter_code
_entity_poly.pdbx_strand_id
1 'polypeptide(L)'
;MIQMNHSIKKQIDSHIEFKDWYVKILNDFNFEYQKDREARDFLSNILREKSEKWSLEEILHSFKKLIQRKKFIFIYGCGPSLEETVDYIIKIQGKKIFSNAVNLAADGAARLLIKRRIPIDGIFTDLDGITKENFDKAKYIIVHAHGDNITRLKYFKNEILNFPNIIGT
;
A
#
# COMPACT_ATOMS: atom_id res chain seq x y z
N MET A 1 18.17 -9.20 29.74
CA MET A 1 18.34 -8.10 28.77
C MET A 1 16.97 -7.75 28.21
N ILE A 2 16.37 -6.67 28.68
CA ILE A 2 15.10 -6.16 28.15
C ILE A 2 15.39 -5.67 26.74
N GLN A 3 14.86 -6.35 25.72
CA GLN A 3 14.90 -5.88 24.34
C GLN A 3 14.20 -4.51 24.33
N MET A 4 14.95 -3.45 24.03
CA MET A 4 14.36 -2.15 23.73
C MET A 4 13.51 -2.32 22.47
N ASN A 5 12.22 -2.57 22.64
CA ASN A 5 11.21 -2.51 21.59
C ASN A 5 11.11 -1.04 21.13
N HIS A 6 11.99 -0.64 20.22
CA HIS A 6 11.75 0.55 19.42
C HIS A 6 10.51 0.26 18.58
N SER A 7 9.42 0.97 18.87
CA SER A 7 8.19 0.98 18.07
C SER A 7 8.56 1.10 16.59
N ILE A 8 8.05 0.18 15.76
CA ILE A 8 8.36 0.16 14.32
C ILE A 8 7.96 1.49 13.69
N LYS A 9 6.86 2.08 14.17
CA LYS A 9 6.41 3.41 13.78
C LYS A 9 7.50 4.47 13.95
N LYS A 10 8.19 4.50 15.10
CA LYS A 10 9.27 5.48 15.36
C LYS A 10 10.49 5.29 14.45
N GLN A 11 10.73 4.08 13.94
CA GLN A 11 11.81 3.83 12.98
C GLN A 11 11.47 4.29 11.55
N ILE A 12 10.18 4.39 11.22
CA ILE A 12 9.72 4.84 9.89
C ILE A 12 9.71 6.38 9.81
N ASP A 13 9.47 7.07 10.92
CA ASP A 13 9.45 8.54 10.99
C ASP A 13 10.83 9.21 10.77
N SER A 14 11.89 8.44 10.49
CA SER A 14 13.26 8.95 10.33
C SER A 14 13.76 9.09 8.88
N HIS A 15 12.92 8.82 7.86
CA HIS A 15 13.31 8.89 6.44
C HIS A 15 13.41 10.34 5.89
N ILE A 16 14.24 11.15 6.52
CA ILE A 16 14.48 12.57 6.18
C ILE A 16 15.05 12.71 4.76
N GLU A 17 15.75 11.69 4.26
CA GLU A 17 16.33 11.67 2.91
C GLU A 17 15.31 11.86 1.78
N PHE A 18 14.03 11.52 1.99
CA PHE A 18 12.99 11.72 0.98
C PHE A 18 12.31 13.10 1.06
N LYS A 19 12.64 13.91 2.07
CA LYS A 19 12.04 15.24 2.23
C LYS A 19 12.35 16.16 1.05
N ASP A 20 13.58 16.12 0.55
CA ASP A 20 14.00 16.94 -0.59
C ASP A 20 13.29 16.51 -1.88
N TRP A 21 13.10 15.20 -2.08
CA TRP A 21 12.30 14.67 -3.18
C TRP A 21 10.84 15.09 -3.09
N TYR A 22 10.25 15.06 -1.90
CA TYR A 22 8.88 15.51 -1.69
C TYR A 22 8.72 17.00 -2.01
N VAL A 23 9.62 17.86 -1.51
CA VAL A 23 9.61 19.30 -1.85
C VAL A 23 9.76 19.52 -3.35
N LYS A 24 10.65 18.75 -4.00
CA LYS A 24 10.78 18.79 -5.46
C LYS A 24 9.49 18.42 -6.18
N ILE A 25 8.81 17.34 -5.78
CA ILE A 25 7.53 16.93 -6.36
C ILE A 25 6.47 18.02 -6.19
N LEU A 26 6.36 18.61 -4.99
CA LEU A 26 5.42 19.70 -4.77
C LEU A 26 5.65 20.87 -5.75
N ASN A 27 6.91 21.24 -5.97
CA ASN A 27 7.27 22.32 -6.88
C ASN A 27 7.06 21.95 -8.35
N ASP A 28 7.52 20.77 -8.78
CA ASP A 28 7.45 20.32 -10.17
C ASP A 28 6.00 20.18 -10.66
N PHE A 29 5.08 19.77 -9.77
CA PHE A 29 3.67 19.56 -10.09
C PHE A 29 2.76 20.69 -9.57
N ASN A 30 3.31 21.72 -8.93
CA ASN A 30 2.58 22.81 -8.30
C ASN A 30 1.50 22.30 -7.32
N PHE A 31 1.85 21.29 -6.51
CA PHE A 31 1.00 20.75 -5.46
C PHE A 31 1.15 21.54 -4.16
N GLU A 32 0.07 21.57 -3.39
CA GLU A 32 0.02 22.29 -2.12
C GLU A 32 0.21 21.32 -0.94
N TYR A 33 1.28 21.50 -0.17
CA TYR A 33 1.54 20.75 1.06
C TYR A 33 0.32 20.69 2.00
N GLN A 34 -0.42 21.78 2.09
CA GLN A 34 -1.57 21.89 2.98
C GLN A 34 -2.68 20.91 2.58
N LYS A 35 -2.89 20.67 1.29
CA LYS A 35 -3.86 19.67 0.81
C LYS A 35 -3.43 18.25 1.17
N ASP A 36 -2.15 17.92 1.00
CA ASP A 36 -1.61 16.61 1.42
C ASP A 36 -1.75 16.41 2.93
N ARG A 37 -1.53 17.47 3.73
CA ARG A 37 -1.75 17.43 5.17
C ARG A 37 -3.23 17.18 5.50
N GLU A 38 -4.14 17.90 4.86
CA GLU A 38 -5.59 17.72 5.07
C GLU A 38 -6.06 16.31 4.73
N ALA A 39 -5.59 15.74 3.62
CA ALA A 39 -5.89 14.37 3.25
C ALA A 39 -5.36 13.35 4.27
N ARG A 40 -4.11 13.52 4.74
CA ARG A 40 -3.51 12.68 5.79
C ARG A 40 -4.26 12.76 7.11
N ASP A 41 -4.61 13.97 7.54
CA ASP A 41 -5.40 14.18 8.76
C ASP A 41 -6.79 13.54 8.63
N PHE A 42 -7.42 13.62 7.45
CA PHE A 42 -8.69 12.97 7.16
C PHE A 42 -8.61 11.43 7.23
N LEU A 43 -7.60 10.81 6.60
CA LEU A 43 -7.37 9.37 6.70
C LEU A 43 -7.07 8.94 8.15
N SER A 44 -6.25 9.72 8.87
CA SER A 44 -5.95 9.50 10.29
C SER A 44 -7.22 9.48 11.13
N ASN A 45 -8.16 10.40 10.88
CA ASN A 45 -9.45 10.43 11.56
C ASN A 45 -10.31 9.19 11.25
N ILE A 46 -10.37 8.73 9.99
CA ILE A 46 -11.04 7.46 9.65
C ILE A 46 -10.42 6.30 10.42
N LEU A 47 -9.09 6.19 10.46
CA LEU A 47 -8.42 5.08 11.14
C LEU A 47 -8.61 5.10 12.66
N ARG A 48 -8.81 6.27 13.28
CA ARG A 48 -9.17 6.40 14.71
C ARG A 48 -10.56 5.87 15.04
N GLU A 49 -11.46 5.83 14.07
CA GLU A 49 -12.80 5.24 14.26
C GLU A 49 -12.78 3.71 14.24
N LYS A 50 -11.65 3.06 13.92
CA LYS A 50 -11.54 1.59 13.94
C LYS A 50 -11.69 1.04 15.36
N SER A 51 -12.25 -0.17 15.46
CA SER A 51 -12.44 -0.87 16.73
C SER A 51 -11.12 -1.05 17.49
N GLU A 52 -11.19 -1.20 18.81
CA GLU A 52 -10.04 -1.47 19.69
C GLU A 52 -9.20 -2.69 19.29
N LYS A 53 -9.75 -3.62 18.49
CA LYS A 53 -9.04 -4.79 17.95
C LYS A 53 -8.03 -4.44 16.85
N TRP A 54 -8.06 -3.23 16.30
CA TRP A 54 -7.11 -2.79 15.29
C TRP A 54 -5.84 -2.24 15.96
N SER A 55 -4.72 -2.93 15.75
CA SER A 55 -3.41 -2.52 16.26
C SER A 55 -2.45 -2.29 15.11
N LEU A 56 -2.11 -1.01 14.85
CA LEU A 56 -1.18 -0.64 13.79
C LEU A 56 0.19 -1.31 13.96
N GLU A 57 0.72 -1.37 15.19
CA GLU A 57 2.02 -2.01 15.47
C GLU A 57 2.01 -3.50 15.13
N GLU A 58 0.94 -4.23 15.49
CA GLU A 58 0.81 -5.65 15.15
C GLU A 58 0.69 -5.86 13.64
N ILE A 59 -0.06 -5.01 12.96
CA ILE A 59 -0.22 -5.04 11.50
C ILE A 59 1.13 -4.78 10.82
N LEU A 60 1.86 -3.74 11.23
CA LEU A 60 3.19 -3.42 10.70
C LEU A 60 4.18 -4.57 10.94
N HIS A 61 4.17 -5.18 12.12
CA HIS A 61 5.02 -6.33 12.43
C HIS A 61 4.67 -7.55 11.58
N SER A 62 3.38 -7.83 11.38
CA SER A 62 2.91 -8.93 10.54
C SER A 62 3.26 -8.70 9.06
N PHE A 63 3.14 -7.46 8.57
CA PHE A 63 3.51 -7.08 7.21
C PHE A 63 5.02 -7.20 6.99
N LYS A 64 5.83 -6.75 7.95
CA LYS A 64 7.29 -6.93 7.95
C LYS A 64 7.66 -8.42 7.86
N LYS A 65 7.05 -9.27 8.69
CA LYS A 65 7.25 -10.73 8.63
C LYS A 65 6.84 -11.32 7.29
N LEU A 66 5.74 -10.87 6.69
CA LEU A 66 5.29 -11.31 5.37
C LEU A 66 6.36 -11.05 4.31
N ILE A 67 6.87 -9.81 4.26
CA ILE A 67 7.89 -9.38 3.31
C ILE A 67 9.18 -10.20 3.49
N GLN A 68 9.62 -10.39 4.74
CA GLN A 68 10.86 -11.11 5.06
C GLN A 68 10.76 -12.63 4.87
N ARG A 69 9.55 -13.19 4.73
CA ARG A 69 9.34 -14.64 4.62
C ARG A 69 9.73 -15.23 3.26
N LYS A 70 9.70 -14.42 2.18
CA LYS A 70 10.01 -14.89 0.83
C LYS A 70 11.31 -14.25 0.34
N LYS A 71 12.04 -14.99 -0.48
CA LYS A 71 13.31 -14.54 -1.07
C LYS A 71 13.11 -13.40 -2.08
N PHE A 72 11.98 -13.40 -2.79
CA PHE A 72 11.70 -12.47 -3.88
C PHE A 72 10.48 -11.61 -3.55
N ILE A 73 10.55 -10.36 -3.96
CA ILE A 73 9.45 -9.40 -3.91
C ILE A 73 9.25 -8.88 -5.33
N PHE A 74 8.03 -9.02 -5.85
CA PHE A 74 7.61 -8.35 -7.07
C PHE A 74 6.78 -7.14 -6.71
N ILE A 75 7.17 -5.99 -7.25
CA ILE A 75 6.43 -4.72 -7.14
C ILE A 75 5.90 -4.39 -8.53
N TYR A 76 4.59 -4.23 -8.65
CA TYR A 76 3.91 -4.05 -9.92
C TYR A 76 3.41 -2.61 -10.03
N GLY A 77 4.05 -1.79 -10.87
CA GLY A 77 3.58 -0.45 -11.22
C GLY A 77 2.54 -0.49 -12.35
N CYS A 78 1.62 0.48 -12.40
CA CYS A 78 0.59 0.60 -13.45
C CYS A 78 1.14 1.19 -14.76
N GLY A 79 2.36 0.81 -15.16
CA GLY A 79 3.01 1.29 -16.38
C GLY A 79 2.54 0.52 -17.63
N PRO A 80 2.73 1.07 -18.84
CA PRO A 80 2.28 0.46 -20.09
C PRO A 80 2.94 -0.90 -20.38
N SER A 81 4.16 -1.12 -19.87
CA SER A 81 4.89 -2.39 -20.02
C SER A 81 4.48 -3.47 -19.03
N LEU A 82 3.55 -3.20 -18.10
CA LEU A 82 3.19 -4.12 -17.02
C LEU A 82 2.69 -5.47 -17.57
N GLU A 83 1.74 -5.46 -18.51
CA GLU A 83 1.13 -6.69 -19.03
C GLU A 83 2.16 -7.54 -19.81
N GLU A 84 2.95 -6.91 -20.69
CA GLU A 84 4.02 -7.57 -21.43
C GLU A 84 5.09 -8.18 -20.50
N THR A 85 5.51 -7.43 -19.48
CA THR A 85 6.55 -7.89 -18.54
C THR A 85 6.07 -9.09 -17.73
N VAL A 86 4.83 -9.05 -17.23
CA VAL A 86 4.24 -10.17 -16.47
C VAL A 86 4.08 -11.40 -17.35
N ASP A 87 3.58 -11.23 -18.57
CA ASP A 87 3.38 -12.35 -19.51
C ASP A 87 4.73 -12.95 -19.95
N TYR A 88 5.77 -12.13 -20.13
CA TYR A 88 7.13 -12.60 -20.37
C TYR A 88 7.65 -13.45 -19.21
N ILE A 89 7.52 -12.99 -17.96
CA ILE A 89 7.94 -13.76 -16.77
C ILE A 89 7.17 -15.09 -16.69
N ILE A 90 5.86 -15.08 -16.95
CA ILE A 90 5.04 -16.31 -16.99
C ILE A 90 5.58 -17.28 -18.04
N LYS A 91 5.95 -16.78 -19.22
CA LYS A 91 6.50 -17.60 -20.31
C LYS A 91 7.83 -18.26 -19.93
N ILE A 92 8.73 -17.54 -19.28
CA ILE A 92 10.09 -18.03 -18.99
C ILE A 92 10.23 -18.78 -17.65
N GLN A 93 9.44 -18.44 -16.63
CA GLN A 93 9.55 -19.01 -15.27
C GLN A 93 8.30 -19.80 -14.85
N GLY A 94 7.20 -19.72 -15.61
CA GLY A 94 5.90 -20.25 -15.22
C GLY A 94 5.23 -19.45 -14.09
N LYS A 95 3.94 -19.70 -13.84
CA LYS A 95 3.19 -18.97 -12.80
C LYS A 95 3.64 -19.27 -11.37
N LYS A 96 4.34 -20.38 -11.13
CA LYS A 96 4.73 -20.83 -9.78
C LYS A 96 5.70 -19.86 -9.09
N ILE A 97 6.46 -19.07 -9.86
CA ILE A 97 7.36 -18.07 -9.30
C ILE A 97 6.63 -17.06 -8.41
N PHE A 98 5.43 -16.64 -8.80
CA PHE A 98 4.64 -15.65 -8.05
C PHE A 98 4.12 -16.21 -6.72
N SER A 99 3.76 -17.50 -6.66
CA SER A 99 3.36 -18.16 -5.39
C SER A 99 4.52 -18.28 -4.39
N ASN A 100 5.76 -18.20 -4.89
CA ASN A 100 6.99 -18.27 -4.09
C ASN A 100 7.59 -16.89 -3.77
N ALA A 101 6.93 -15.82 -4.19
CA ALA A 101 7.33 -14.44 -3.95
C ALA A 101 6.27 -13.70 -3.11
N VAL A 102 6.63 -12.52 -2.63
CA VAL A 102 5.67 -11.51 -2.16
C VAL A 102 5.28 -10.63 -3.34
N ASN A 103 3.98 -10.41 -3.54
CA ASN A 103 3.46 -9.66 -4.68
C ASN A 103 2.75 -8.39 -4.20
N LEU A 104 3.32 -7.24 -4.52
CA LEU A 104 2.83 -5.93 -4.09
C LEU A 104 2.39 -5.12 -5.31
N ALA A 105 1.10 -4.84 -5.43
CA ALA A 105 0.55 -4.04 -6.51
C ALA A 105 0.49 -2.56 -6.14
N ALA A 106 0.91 -1.68 -7.05
CA ALA A 106 0.59 -0.27 -6.99
C ALA A 106 -0.75 -0.04 -7.70
N ASP A 107 -1.76 0.29 -6.92
CA ASP A 107 -3.07 0.75 -7.33
C ASP A 107 -3.68 -0.10 -8.47
N GLY A 108 -3.90 0.48 -9.65
CA GLY A 108 -4.51 -0.19 -10.81
C GLY A 108 -3.77 -1.44 -11.30
N ALA A 109 -2.50 -1.62 -10.96
CA ALA A 109 -1.76 -2.85 -11.27
C ALA A 109 -2.43 -4.10 -10.67
N ALA A 110 -3.17 -3.95 -9.56
CA ALA A 110 -3.93 -5.02 -8.93
C ALA A 110 -4.92 -5.68 -9.89
N ARG A 111 -5.48 -4.93 -10.84
CA ARG A 111 -6.43 -5.43 -11.85
C ARG A 111 -5.79 -6.49 -12.73
N LEU A 112 -4.54 -6.28 -13.15
CA LEU A 112 -3.82 -7.28 -13.95
C LEU A 112 -3.54 -8.54 -13.14
N LEU A 113 -3.10 -8.40 -11.88
CA LEU A 113 -2.81 -9.55 -11.03
C LEU A 113 -4.06 -10.42 -10.84
N ILE A 114 -5.22 -9.80 -10.61
CA ILE A 114 -6.51 -10.51 -10.54
C ILE A 114 -6.80 -11.23 -11.87
N LYS A 115 -6.70 -10.53 -13.01
CA LYS A 115 -6.93 -11.10 -14.36
C LYS A 115 -6.02 -12.31 -14.61
N ARG A 116 -4.76 -12.26 -14.16
CA ARG A 116 -3.76 -13.33 -14.35
C ARG A 116 -3.78 -14.41 -13.26
N ARG A 117 -4.61 -14.24 -12.22
CA ARG A 117 -4.68 -15.10 -11.01
C ARG A 117 -3.33 -15.17 -10.29
N ILE A 118 -2.64 -14.03 -10.21
CA ILE A 118 -1.43 -13.85 -9.41
C ILE A 118 -1.86 -13.50 -7.98
N PRO A 119 -1.32 -14.16 -6.92
CA PRO A 119 -1.62 -13.80 -5.54
C PRO A 119 -1.27 -12.34 -5.26
N ILE A 120 -2.09 -11.64 -4.46
CA ILE A 120 -1.82 -10.25 -4.06
C ILE A 120 -1.59 -10.23 -2.55
N ASP A 121 -0.34 -9.95 -2.16
CA ASP A 121 0.02 -9.84 -0.76
C ASP A 121 -0.28 -8.44 -0.21
N GLY A 122 -0.09 -7.39 -1.02
CA GLY A 122 -0.45 -6.03 -0.64
C GLY A 122 -0.83 -5.17 -1.83
N ILE A 123 -1.72 -4.21 -1.61
CA ILE A 123 -2.02 -3.14 -2.57
C ILE A 123 -1.65 -1.80 -1.93
N PHE A 124 -0.81 -1.03 -2.60
CA PHE A 124 -0.49 0.36 -2.26
C PHE A 124 -1.31 1.26 -3.16
N THR A 125 -2.17 2.13 -2.63
CA THR A 125 -3.20 2.80 -3.42
C THR A 125 -3.58 4.14 -2.81
N ASP A 126 -3.87 5.11 -3.67
CA ASP A 126 -4.57 6.36 -3.37
C ASP A 126 -6.07 6.29 -3.72
N LEU A 127 -6.53 5.08 -4.07
CA LEU A 127 -7.92 4.65 -4.26
C LEU A 127 -8.60 5.06 -5.58
N ASP A 128 -7.84 5.45 -6.61
CA ASP A 128 -8.42 5.90 -7.89
C ASP A 128 -8.46 4.82 -8.99
N GLY A 129 -7.51 3.88 -9.02
CA GLY A 129 -7.46 2.77 -9.99
C GLY A 129 -7.95 1.41 -9.46
N ILE A 130 -8.49 1.38 -8.24
CA ILE A 130 -9.10 0.19 -7.64
C ILE A 130 -10.61 0.35 -7.35
N THR A 131 -11.26 -0.77 -7.06
CA THR A 131 -12.66 -0.89 -6.65
C THR A 131 -12.76 -1.52 -5.26
N LYS A 132 -13.94 -1.47 -4.64
CA LYS A 132 -14.18 -2.05 -3.31
C LYS A 132 -13.88 -3.56 -3.27
N GLU A 133 -14.17 -4.27 -4.37
CA GLU A 133 -13.88 -5.71 -4.50
C GLU A 133 -12.39 -6.04 -4.43
N ASN A 134 -11.50 -5.08 -4.72
CA ASN A 134 -10.06 -5.30 -4.65
C ASN A 134 -9.57 -5.53 -3.21
N PHE A 135 -10.28 -5.02 -2.20
CA PHE A 135 -9.94 -5.24 -0.79
C PHE A 135 -9.95 -6.74 -0.47
N ASP A 136 -10.94 -7.48 -0.95
CA ASP A 136 -11.07 -8.93 -0.72
C ASP A 136 -10.05 -9.79 -1.49
N LYS A 137 -9.26 -9.17 -2.39
CA LYS A 137 -8.25 -9.88 -3.20
C LYS A 137 -6.85 -9.78 -2.62
N ALA A 138 -6.62 -8.90 -1.65
CA ALA A 138 -5.32 -8.65 -1.05
C ALA A 138 -5.29 -9.01 0.43
N LYS A 139 -4.11 -9.33 0.95
CA LYS A 139 -3.93 -9.57 2.40
C LYS A 139 -3.74 -8.28 3.18
N TYR A 140 -3.16 -7.26 2.56
CA TYR A 140 -2.91 -5.94 3.14
C TYR A 140 -3.36 -4.86 2.15
N ILE A 141 -3.93 -3.78 2.68
CA ILE A 141 -4.20 -2.57 1.93
C ILE A 141 -3.43 -1.43 2.58
N ILE A 142 -2.63 -0.72 1.78
CA ILE A 142 -1.83 0.42 2.21
C ILE A 142 -2.40 1.64 1.48
N VAL A 143 -3.12 2.47 2.22
CA VAL A 143 -3.80 3.65 1.68
C VAL A 143 -2.89 4.85 1.85
N HIS A 144 -2.54 5.48 0.73
CA HIS A 144 -1.83 6.73 0.72
C HIS A 144 -2.80 7.90 0.57
N ALA A 145 -2.82 8.79 1.56
CA ALA A 145 -3.62 10.00 1.49
C ALA A 145 -2.79 11.16 0.93
N HIS A 146 -3.32 11.82 -0.10
CA HIS A 146 -2.68 12.97 -0.75
C HIS A 146 -3.74 13.94 -1.27
N GLY A 147 -3.31 15.14 -1.66
CA GLY A 147 -4.11 16.36 -1.63
C GLY A 147 -5.46 16.36 -2.36
N ASP A 148 -5.68 15.52 -3.35
CA ASP A 148 -6.94 15.48 -4.11
C ASP A 148 -7.80 14.22 -3.87
N ASN A 149 -7.31 13.25 -3.10
CA ASN A 149 -7.99 11.96 -2.96
C ASN A 149 -9.02 11.88 -1.82
N ILE A 150 -9.33 12.99 -1.15
CA ILE A 150 -10.33 13.06 -0.06
C ILE A 150 -11.69 12.50 -0.48
N THR A 151 -12.14 12.78 -1.70
CA THR A 151 -13.41 12.24 -2.22
C THR A 151 -13.37 10.72 -2.33
N ARG A 152 -12.22 10.14 -2.69
CA ARG A 152 -12.01 8.69 -2.71
C ARG A 152 -11.96 8.12 -1.30
N LEU A 153 -11.24 8.76 -0.37
CA LEU A 153 -11.22 8.38 1.04
C LEU A 153 -12.64 8.30 1.63
N LYS A 154 -13.51 9.27 1.32
CA LYS A 154 -14.93 9.26 1.72
C LYS A 154 -15.68 8.07 1.11
N TYR A 155 -15.50 7.81 -0.18
CA TYR A 155 -16.18 6.73 -0.89
C TYR A 155 -15.79 5.32 -0.37
N PHE A 156 -14.53 5.15 0.01
CA PHE A 156 -13.98 3.89 0.54
C PHE A 156 -13.99 3.80 2.08
N LYS A 157 -14.60 4.77 2.78
CA LYS A 157 -14.55 4.86 4.25
C LYS A 157 -14.92 3.54 4.93
N ASN A 158 -16.00 2.91 4.47
CA ASN A 158 -16.48 1.65 5.06
C ASN A 158 -15.50 0.49 4.83
N GLU A 159 -14.89 0.40 3.65
CA GLU A 159 -13.89 -0.61 3.34
C GLU A 159 -12.64 -0.42 4.20
N ILE A 160 -12.16 0.82 4.35
CA ILE A 160 -11.03 1.16 5.23
C ILE A 160 -11.32 0.79 6.68
N LEU A 161 -12.53 1.08 7.18
CA LEU A 161 -12.94 0.77 8.55
C LEU A 161 -13.06 -0.72 8.82
N ASN A 162 -13.58 -1.49 7.86
CA ASN A 162 -13.86 -2.91 8.05
C ASN A 162 -12.67 -3.81 7.69
N PHE A 163 -11.71 -3.33 6.88
CA PHE A 163 -10.56 -4.14 6.50
C PHE A 163 -9.57 -4.29 7.66
N PRO A 164 -9.18 -5.52 8.06
CA PRO A 164 -8.37 -5.74 9.26
C PRO A 164 -6.93 -5.27 9.07
N ASN A 165 -6.32 -5.61 7.93
CA ASN A 165 -4.89 -5.38 7.66
C ASN A 165 -4.69 -4.10 6.84
N ILE A 166 -5.25 -3.00 7.33
CA ILE A 166 -5.15 -1.67 6.72
C ILE A 166 -3.99 -0.88 7.33
N ILE A 167 -3.20 -0.21 6.49
CA ILE A 167 -2.13 0.72 6.88
C ILE A 167 -2.42 2.05 6.18
N GLY A 168 -2.36 3.17 6.90
CA GLY A 168 -2.44 4.50 6.30
C GLY A 168 -1.06 5.16 6.22
N THR A 169 -0.78 5.89 5.16
CA THR A 169 0.48 6.62 4.91
C THR A 169 0.23 8.04 4.44
#